data_AF-A0AAN7A6W0-F1
#
_entry.id   AF-A0AAN7A6W0-F1
#
_cell.length_a   1.000
_cell.length_b   1.000
_cell.length_c   1.000
_cell.angle_alpha   90.00
_cell.angle_beta   90.00
_cell.angle_gamma   90.00
#
_symmetry.space_group_name_H-M   'P 1'
#
loop_
_entity.id
_entity.type
_entity.pdbx_description
1 polymer ?
#
loop_
_entity_poly.entity_id
_entity_poly.type
_entity_poly.pdbx_seq_one_letter_code
_entity_poly.pdbx_strand_id
1 'polypeptide(L)'
;KGGFGIFDEGESLSLLRRSLLWHRDDGSDDGMNVKTEKLIPITFPSDRAIFVVPSWSWMKYDGGIKYLDVGFDSVEWEMVESPWFRTRHHQQYERRSGSNGITLVAEAQDYDDHYGEGNMIFDCPGQSSPCMQHKCVVLGRQKVSNLNTRRKQLCYVLLVCEKGGSFRLLGQGHVTVYGRVGAGCLPVTCLNGRRVMITIQ
;
A
#
# COMPACT_ATOMS: atom_id res chain seq x y z
N LYS A 1 -1.89 -17.48 8.82
CA LYS A 1 -0.46 -17.26 8.48
C LYS A 1 -0.21 -15.76 8.43
N GLY A 2 1.03 -15.32 8.26
CA GLY A 2 1.39 -13.90 8.22
C GLY A 2 2.85 -13.70 8.58
N GLY A 3 3.32 -12.46 8.51
CA GLY A 3 4.72 -12.11 8.75
C GLY A 3 4.96 -10.63 8.48
N PHE A 4 6.08 -10.11 8.97
CA PHE A 4 6.43 -8.68 8.85
C PHE A 4 5.30 -7.76 9.36
N GLY A 5 4.63 -8.17 10.45
CA GLY A 5 3.59 -7.36 11.08
C GLY A 5 2.28 -7.26 10.30
N ILE A 6 2.09 -8.10 9.28
CA ILE A 6 0.91 -8.16 8.40
C ILE A 6 0.28 -9.55 8.48
N PHE A 7 -1.05 -9.59 8.39
CA PHE A 7 -1.80 -10.85 8.38
C PHE A 7 -1.95 -11.38 6.95
N ASP A 8 -1.96 -12.70 6.79
CA ASP A 8 -2.33 -13.33 5.53
C ASP A 8 -3.86 -13.25 5.31
N GLU A 9 -4.32 -13.59 4.10
CA GLU A 9 -5.72 -13.52 3.65
C GLU A 9 -6.69 -14.20 4.64
N GLY A 10 -6.33 -15.33 5.26
CA GLY A 10 -7.27 -16.09 6.10
C GLY A 10 -8.51 -16.57 5.30
N GLU A 11 -9.64 -16.75 5.97
CA GLU A 11 -10.91 -17.17 5.32
C GLU A 11 -11.69 -16.00 4.71
N SER A 12 -11.31 -14.75 5.01
CA SER A 12 -11.99 -13.54 4.55
C SER A 12 -10.98 -12.56 3.97
N LEU A 13 -11.26 -11.94 2.81
CA LEU A 13 -10.33 -10.99 2.17
C LEU A 13 -9.95 -9.79 3.08
N SER A 14 -10.60 -9.60 4.23
CA SER A 14 -10.46 -8.41 5.08
C SER A 14 -9.14 -8.29 5.85
N LEU A 15 -8.54 -9.39 6.32
CA LEU A 15 -7.44 -9.33 7.31
C LEU A 15 -6.17 -8.71 6.74
N LEU A 16 -5.72 -9.19 5.57
CA LEU A 16 -4.55 -8.65 4.88
C LEU A 16 -4.73 -7.15 4.62
N ARG A 17 -5.85 -6.73 4.03
CA ARG A 17 -6.06 -5.34 3.63
C ARG A 17 -6.15 -4.40 4.84
N ARG A 18 -6.86 -4.79 5.90
CA ARG A 18 -6.88 -4.01 7.15
C ARG A 18 -5.48 -3.84 7.72
N SER A 19 -4.68 -4.92 7.73
CA SER A 19 -3.31 -4.83 8.23
C SER A 19 -2.40 -3.95 7.36
N LEU A 20 -2.74 -3.71 6.08
CA LEU A 20 -2.02 -2.79 5.20
C LEU A 20 -2.44 -1.31 5.36
N LEU A 21 -3.57 -1.02 6.01
CA LEU A 21 -4.10 0.34 6.21
C LEU A 21 -3.52 1.04 7.46
N TRP A 22 -2.29 0.69 7.84
CA TRP A 22 -1.53 1.52 8.77
C TRP A 22 -1.11 2.82 8.09
N HIS A 23 -0.81 3.87 8.84
CA HIS A 23 -0.24 5.14 8.39
C HIS A 23 0.61 5.77 9.50
N ARG A 24 1.44 6.75 9.13
CA ARG A 24 2.17 7.58 10.10
C ARG A 24 1.19 8.27 11.04
N ASP A 25 1.49 8.27 12.33
CA ASP A 25 0.73 9.05 13.30
C ASP A 25 0.89 10.56 13.02
N ASP A 26 -0.17 11.18 12.50
CA ASP A 26 -0.20 12.59 12.16
C ASP A 26 -0.76 13.49 13.28
N GLY A 27 -1.08 12.90 14.44
CA GLY A 27 -1.61 13.62 15.60
C GLY A 27 -3.10 13.99 15.51
N SER A 28 -3.84 13.44 14.55
CA SER A 28 -5.27 13.78 14.34
C SER A 28 -6.21 13.31 15.46
N ASP A 29 -5.87 12.22 16.17
CA ASP A 29 -6.83 11.50 17.03
C ASP A 29 -6.59 11.59 18.55
N ASP A 30 -5.43 12.05 19.03
CA ASP A 30 -5.01 11.69 20.40
C ASP A 30 -5.24 12.78 21.45
N GLY A 31 -5.56 14.02 21.05
CA GLY A 31 -5.57 15.19 21.94
C GLY A 31 -4.21 15.53 22.59
N MET A 32 -3.26 14.60 22.51
CA MET A 32 -1.84 14.73 22.76
C MET A 32 -1.22 15.31 21.49
N ASN A 33 -0.64 16.51 21.54
CA ASN A 33 0.03 17.16 20.38
C ASN A 33 1.33 16.45 19.95
N VAL A 34 1.43 15.13 20.12
CA VAL A 34 2.60 14.34 19.73
C VAL A 34 2.29 13.72 18.38
N LYS A 35 2.90 14.26 17.33
CA LYS A 35 2.83 13.71 15.98
C LYS A 35 4.18 13.11 15.58
N THR A 36 4.13 12.09 14.73
CA THR A 36 5.33 11.59 14.05
C THR A 36 5.54 12.42 12.79
N GLU A 37 6.63 13.17 12.67
CA GLU A 37 6.86 14.02 11.48
C GLU A 37 7.12 13.20 10.21
N LYS A 38 7.85 12.08 10.34
CA LYS A 38 8.19 11.16 9.24
C LYS A 38 8.51 9.78 9.78
N LEU A 39 8.33 8.76 8.96
CA LEU A 39 8.74 7.39 9.24
C LEU A 39 10.17 7.15 8.75
N ILE A 40 11.02 6.60 9.61
CA ILE A 40 12.45 6.42 9.32
C ILE A 40 12.70 4.95 8.97
N PRO A 41 13.18 4.62 7.75
CA PRO A 41 13.49 3.24 7.41
C PRO A 41 14.55 2.65 8.35
N ILE A 42 14.25 1.49 8.94
CA ILE A 42 15.20 0.74 9.77
C ILE A 42 16.20 0.03 8.85
N THR A 43 17.48 0.16 9.22
CA THR A 43 18.59 -0.61 8.62
C THR A 43 18.78 -1.89 9.42
N PHE A 44 18.44 -3.03 8.80
CA PHE A 44 18.61 -4.33 9.41
C PHE A 44 20.02 -4.87 9.12
N PRO A 45 20.69 -5.49 10.12
CA PRO A 45 21.93 -6.21 9.89
C PRO A 45 21.78 -7.30 8.82
N SER A 46 22.75 -7.39 7.90
CA SER A 46 22.73 -8.31 6.76
C SER A 46 22.92 -9.79 7.11
N ASP A 47 23.31 -10.08 8.35
CA ASP A 47 23.56 -11.40 8.90
C ASP A 47 22.30 -12.07 9.48
N ARG A 48 21.15 -11.37 9.49
CA ARG A 48 19.89 -11.90 10.01
C ARG A 48 18.97 -12.36 8.88
N ALA A 49 18.16 -13.38 9.15
CA ALA A 49 17.11 -13.85 8.24
C ALA A 49 16.08 -12.75 7.85
N ILE A 50 16.00 -11.65 8.62
CA ILE A 50 15.13 -10.48 8.38
C ILE A 50 15.82 -9.33 7.63
N PHE A 51 16.99 -9.55 7.02
CA PHE A 51 17.78 -8.48 6.39
C PHE A 51 17.02 -7.66 5.34
N VAL A 52 15.91 -8.18 4.79
CA VAL A 52 14.99 -7.45 3.92
C VAL A 52 13.59 -7.46 4.52
N VAL A 53 13.18 -6.32 5.07
CA VAL A 53 11.78 -6.04 5.42
C VAL A 53 11.15 -5.22 4.29
N PRO A 54 9.97 -5.62 3.77
CA PRO A 54 9.35 -4.92 2.65
C PRO A 54 8.71 -3.58 3.07
N SER A 55 8.59 -2.63 2.14
CA SER A 55 8.06 -1.27 2.42
C SER A 55 6.59 -1.27 2.86
N TRP A 56 5.80 -2.27 2.47
CA TRP A 56 4.41 -2.39 2.91
C TRP A 56 4.26 -2.87 4.36
N SER A 57 5.34 -3.34 4.98
CA SER A 57 5.38 -3.73 6.39
C SER A 57 5.64 -2.52 7.28
N TRP A 58 4.82 -2.33 8.31
CA TRP A 58 5.09 -1.31 9.32
C TRP A 58 6.42 -1.55 10.05
N MET A 59 6.87 -2.82 10.15
CA MET A 59 8.15 -3.17 10.76
C MET A 59 9.36 -2.65 9.97
N LYS A 60 9.17 -2.12 8.75
CA LYS A 60 10.25 -1.49 7.99
C LYS A 60 10.66 -0.14 8.58
N TYR A 61 9.82 0.49 9.39
CA TYR A 61 10.01 1.87 9.80
C TYR A 61 10.04 2.01 11.32
N ASP A 62 10.78 3.01 11.76
CA ASP A 62 10.73 3.58 13.10
C ASP A 62 9.87 4.85 13.10
N GLY A 63 9.17 5.09 14.20
CA GLY A 63 8.16 6.15 14.36
C GLY A 63 6.77 5.62 14.74
N GLY A 64 5.90 6.53 15.20
CA GLY A 64 4.53 6.22 15.57
C GLY A 64 3.67 5.91 14.34
N ILE A 65 2.88 4.85 14.44
CA ILE A 65 1.90 4.45 13.42
C ILE A 65 0.50 4.31 14.03
N LYS A 66 -0.50 4.55 13.18
CA LYS A 66 -1.92 4.33 13.45
C LYS A 66 -2.52 3.48 12.35
N TYR A 67 -3.68 2.90 12.60
CA TYR A 67 -4.48 2.25 11.57
C TYR A 67 -5.65 3.15 11.20
N LEU A 68 -5.98 3.23 9.91
CA LEU A 68 -7.21 3.91 9.49
C LEU A 68 -8.40 3.25 10.20
N ASP A 69 -9.29 4.08 10.72
CA ASP A 69 -10.55 3.59 11.26
C ASP A 69 -11.44 3.10 10.11
N VAL A 70 -11.62 1.79 10.05
CA VAL A 70 -12.45 1.12 9.07
C VAL A 70 -13.51 0.31 9.80
N GLY A 71 -14.76 0.75 9.68
CA GLY A 71 -15.91 0.06 10.26
C GLY A 71 -15.95 -1.43 9.93
N PHE A 72 -16.48 -2.24 10.86
CA PHE A 72 -16.70 -3.66 10.61
C PHE A 72 -17.78 -3.86 9.55
N ASP A 73 -17.54 -4.78 8.62
CA ASP A 73 -18.43 -5.11 7.50
C ASP A 73 -18.89 -3.92 6.62
N SER A 74 -18.23 -2.77 6.71
CA SER A 74 -18.57 -1.56 5.94
C SER A 74 -17.85 -1.46 4.60
N VAL A 75 -16.98 -2.43 4.27
CA VAL A 75 -16.07 -2.37 3.12
C VAL A 75 -16.18 -3.63 2.28
N GLU A 76 -16.23 -3.42 0.97
CA GLU A 76 -15.99 -4.44 -0.05
C GLU A 76 -14.50 -4.42 -0.39
N TRP A 77 -13.79 -5.51 -0.08
CA TRP A 77 -12.34 -5.59 -0.22
C TRP A 77 -11.94 -5.99 -1.63
N GLU A 78 -10.92 -5.34 -2.17
CA GLU A 78 -10.35 -5.62 -3.50
C GLU A 78 -9.28 -6.71 -3.40
N MET A 79 -8.91 -7.31 -4.55
CA MET A 79 -7.91 -8.37 -4.59
C MET A 79 -6.48 -7.82 -4.43
N VAL A 80 -5.73 -8.39 -3.50
CA VAL A 80 -4.29 -8.18 -3.28
C VAL A 80 -3.69 -9.55 -2.99
N GLU A 81 -2.76 -10.00 -3.82
CA GLU A 81 -2.12 -11.30 -3.60
C GLU A 81 -1.02 -11.17 -2.53
N SER A 82 -1.15 -11.98 -1.47
CA SER A 82 -0.16 -12.04 -0.39
C SER A 82 1.10 -12.82 -0.82
N PRO A 83 2.26 -12.57 -0.19
CA PRO A 83 3.48 -13.37 -0.43
C PRO A 83 3.32 -14.84 0.00
N TRP A 84 2.35 -15.12 0.86
CA TRP A 84 2.11 -16.46 1.41
C TRP A 84 1.13 -17.27 0.55
N PHE A 85 0.47 -16.63 -0.42
CA PHE A 85 -0.47 -17.25 -1.35
C PHE A 85 0.12 -17.29 -2.76
N ARG A 86 0.74 -18.43 -3.11
CA ARG A 86 1.46 -18.63 -4.37
C ARG A 86 0.53 -18.96 -5.54
N THR A 87 -0.17 -17.96 -6.09
CA THR A 87 -0.88 -18.12 -7.38
C THR A 87 0.12 -18.26 -8.54
N ARG A 88 -0.35 -18.75 -9.70
CA ARG A 88 0.46 -18.76 -10.94
C ARG A 88 0.89 -17.34 -11.34
N HIS A 89 0.06 -16.33 -11.07
CA HIS A 89 0.38 -14.93 -11.32
C HIS A 89 1.54 -14.49 -10.41
N HIS A 90 1.42 -14.71 -9.09
CA HIS A 90 2.48 -14.42 -8.13
C HIS A 90 3.83 -15.01 -8.54
N GLN A 91 3.86 -16.30 -8.90
CA GLN A 91 5.08 -16.99 -9.32
C GLN A 91 5.69 -16.41 -10.62
N GLN A 92 4.85 -15.97 -11.57
CA GLN A 92 5.33 -15.33 -12.79
C GLN A 92 5.90 -13.94 -12.51
N TYR A 93 5.29 -13.17 -11.61
CA TYR A 93 5.76 -11.82 -11.25
C TYR A 93 7.00 -11.84 -10.35
N GLU A 94 7.10 -12.75 -9.37
CA GLU A 94 8.33 -12.91 -8.57
C GLU A 94 9.54 -13.25 -9.45
N ARG A 95 9.38 -14.20 -10.39
CA ARG A 95 10.43 -14.57 -11.35
C ARG A 95 10.82 -13.42 -12.27
N ARG A 96 9.87 -12.54 -12.60
CA ARG A 96 10.05 -11.37 -13.47
C ARG A 96 10.63 -10.15 -12.76
N SER A 97 10.38 -9.99 -11.48
CA SER A 97 10.85 -8.82 -10.72
C SER A 97 12.26 -9.02 -10.15
N GLY A 98 12.78 -10.25 -10.14
CA GLY A 98 14.05 -10.58 -9.47
C GLY A 98 14.02 -10.30 -7.96
N SER A 99 12.83 -10.13 -7.38
CA SER A 99 12.65 -9.86 -5.95
C SER A 99 12.86 -11.16 -5.17
N ASN A 100 13.59 -11.10 -4.06
CA ASN A 100 13.81 -12.24 -3.17
C ASN A 100 12.57 -12.59 -2.30
N GLY A 101 11.40 -12.77 -2.95
CA GLY A 101 10.31 -13.62 -2.48
C GLY A 101 9.32 -13.08 -1.44
N ILE A 102 9.29 -11.76 -1.20
CA ILE A 102 8.36 -11.15 -0.22
C ILE A 102 7.73 -9.89 -0.83
N THR A 103 6.75 -10.10 -1.72
CA THR A 103 6.10 -9.01 -2.45
C THR A 103 4.59 -9.14 -2.45
N LEU A 104 3.89 -8.00 -2.47
CA LEU A 104 2.46 -7.96 -2.77
C LEU A 104 2.27 -7.78 -4.27
N VAL A 105 1.22 -8.38 -4.83
CA VAL A 105 0.81 -8.16 -6.22
C VAL A 105 -0.61 -7.60 -6.22
N ALA A 106 -0.80 -6.44 -6.86
CA ALA A 106 -2.08 -5.73 -6.85
C ALA A 106 -2.27 -4.84 -8.09
N GLU A 107 -3.51 -4.43 -8.35
CA GLU A 107 -3.83 -3.39 -9.33
C GLU A 107 -3.57 -2.01 -8.73
N ALA A 108 -2.70 -1.24 -9.39
CA ALA A 108 -2.50 0.17 -9.12
C ALA A 108 -3.07 1.03 -10.25
N GLN A 109 -3.48 2.24 -9.92
CA GLN A 109 -3.96 3.21 -10.89
C GLN A 109 -3.59 4.63 -10.48
N ASP A 110 -3.67 5.53 -11.44
CA ASP A 110 -3.49 6.94 -11.18
C ASP A 110 -4.67 7.48 -10.36
N TYR A 111 -4.41 8.58 -9.66
CA TYR A 111 -5.41 9.28 -8.88
C TYR A 111 -5.15 10.77 -8.95
N ASP A 112 -6.20 11.53 -8.66
CA ASP A 112 -6.16 12.97 -8.64
C ASP A 112 -7.00 13.51 -7.49
N ASP A 113 -6.33 14.14 -6.55
CA ASP A 113 -6.93 14.75 -5.37
C ASP A 113 -6.91 16.29 -5.49
N HIS A 114 -7.33 16.79 -6.66
CA HIS A 114 -7.40 18.22 -6.98
C HIS A 114 -8.09 19.09 -5.90
N TYR A 115 -9.01 18.52 -5.14
CA TYR A 115 -9.83 19.25 -4.16
C TYR A 115 -9.47 18.96 -2.71
N GLY A 116 -8.45 18.14 -2.44
CA GLY A 116 -8.11 17.71 -1.08
C GLY A 116 -9.28 17.00 -0.40
N GLU A 117 -10.08 16.28 -1.17
CA GLU A 117 -11.24 15.53 -0.66
C GLU A 117 -10.79 14.21 -0.02
N GLY A 118 -9.60 13.73 -0.36
CA GLY A 118 -8.98 12.58 0.27
C GLY A 118 -8.28 12.91 1.59
N ASN A 119 -8.30 11.95 2.51
CA ASN A 119 -7.41 11.96 3.68
C ASN A 119 -6.23 11.01 3.39
N MET A 120 -5.17 11.56 2.80
CA MET A 120 -3.95 10.84 2.44
C MET A 120 -2.81 11.20 3.37
N ILE A 121 -2.21 10.19 3.98
CA ILE A 121 -1.11 10.37 4.93
C ILE A 121 0.15 9.74 4.33
N PHE A 122 1.10 10.60 3.98
CA PHE A 122 2.41 10.19 3.49
C PHE A 122 3.33 9.79 4.65
N ASP A 123 4.09 8.71 4.42
CA ASP A 123 5.05 8.16 5.38
C ASP A 123 6.20 9.16 5.62
N CYS A 124 6.61 9.92 4.60
CA CYS A 124 7.67 10.94 4.66
C CYS A 124 7.22 12.27 3.99
N PRO A 125 6.46 13.13 4.68
CA PRO A 125 6.05 14.44 4.18
C PRO A 125 7.26 15.31 3.79
N GLY A 126 7.15 16.08 2.71
CA GLY A 126 8.20 17.02 2.28
C GLY A 126 9.43 16.39 1.62
N GLN A 127 9.51 15.06 1.51
CA GLN A 127 10.41 14.42 0.55
C GLN A 127 9.82 14.56 -0.85
N SER A 128 10.02 15.74 -1.44
CA SER A 128 9.92 15.93 -2.88
C SER A 128 11.02 15.11 -3.55
N SER A 129 10.82 13.80 -3.72
CA SER A 129 11.57 13.12 -4.77
C SER A 129 11.08 13.75 -6.09
N PRO A 130 11.95 14.39 -6.90
CA PRO A 130 11.50 15.27 -8.01
C PRO A 130 10.75 14.57 -9.17
N CYS A 131 10.42 13.27 -9.09
CA CYS A 131 10.29 12.44 -10.29
C CYS A 131 9.23 11.32 -10.27
N MET A 132 8.39 11.12 -9.24
CA MET A 132 7.52 9.94 -9.26
C MET A 132 6.04 10.25 -9.08
N GLN A 133 5.32 10.09 -10.19
CA GLN A 133 3.87 9.99 -10.23
C GLN A 133 3.44 8.85 -9.31
N HIS A 134 2.93 9.20 -8.13
CA HIS A 134 2.38 8.23 -7.20
C HIS A 134 1.19 7.53 -7.86
N LYS A 135 1.06 6.23 -7.59
CA LYS A 135 -0.14 5.47 -7.90
C LYS A 135 -0.82 5.08 -6.60
N CYS A 136 -2.10 4.76 -6.69
CA CYS A 136 -2.85 4.19 -5.59
C CYS A 136 -3.21 2.74 -5.89
N VAL A 137 -3.11 1.88 -4.89
CA VAL A 137 -3.69 0.54 -4.88
C VAL A 137 -4.94 0.60 -4.03
N VAL A 138 -6.09 0.32 -4.61
CA VAL A 138 -7.36 0.28 -3.87
C VAL A 138 -7.40 -1.04 -3.10
N LEU A 139 -7.44 -0.94 -1.76
CA LEU A 139 -7.53 -2.10 -0.88
C LEU A 139 -8.99 -2.47 -0.62
N GLY A 140 -9.88 -1.49 -0.62
CA GLY A 140 -11.32 -1.72 -0.51
C GLY A 140 -12.13 -0.47 -0.76
N ARG A 141 -13.44 -0.65 -0.95
CA ARG A 141 -14.41 0.41 -1.18
C ARG A 141 -15.48 0.35 -0.11
N GLN A 142 -15.85 1.50 0.43
CA GLN A 142 -16.97 1.58 1.37
C GLN A 142 -18.25 1.07 0.70
N LYS A 143 -18.97 0.14 1.32
CA LYS A 143 -20.27 -0.32 0.82
C LYS A 143 -21.24 0.86 0.77
N VAL A 144 -21.99 0.99 -0.32
CA VAL A 144 -22.92 2.10 -0.52
C VAL A 144 -24.34 1.57 -0.52
N SER A 145 -25.17 2.03 0.40
CA SER A 145 -26.57 1.62 0.51
C SER A 145 -27.49 2.31 -0.49
N ASN A 146 -27.08 3.45 -1.05
CA ASN A 146 -27.87 4.26 -1.97
C ASN A 146 -27.05 4.65 -3.22
N LEU A 147 -27.63 4.47 -4.41
CA LEU A 147 -26.98 4.83 -5.67
C LEU A 147 -26.63 6.33 -5.77
N ASN A 148 -27.38 7.19 -5.09
CA ASN A 148 -27.15 8.63 -5.07
C ASN A 148 -25.86 9.03 -4.33
N THR A 149 -25.36 8.18 -3.42
CA THR A 149 -24.12 8.44 -2.68
C THR A 149 -22.90 7.73 -3.28
N ARG A 150 -23.05 7.03 -4.42
CA ARG A 150 -21.94 6.32 -5.08
C ARG A 150 -20.79 7.25 -5.45
N ARG A 151 -21.06 8.51 -5.85
CA ARG A 151 -20.01 9.51 -6.15
C ARG A 151 -19.21 9.92 -4.91
N LYS A 152 -19.77 9.75 -3.72
CA LYS A 152 -19.12 10.02 -2.42
C LYS A 152 -18.53 8.76 -1.79
N GLN A 153 -18.54 7.63 -2.49
CA GLN A 153 -18.00 6.37 -1.99
C GLN A 153 -16.51 6.52 -1.73
N LEU A 154 -16.09 6.29 -0.49
CA LEU A 154 -14.68 6.30 -0.12
C LEU A 154 -13.99 5.00 -0.55
N CYS A 155 -12.80 5.14 -1.11
CA CYS A 155 -11.87 4.08 -1.41
C CYS A 155 -10.72 4.14 -0.41
N TYR A 156 -10.42 3.02 0.25
CA TYR A 156 -9.25 2.88 1.12
C TYR A 156 -8.07 2.45 0.27
N VAL A 157 -6.97 3.18 0.35
CA VAL A 157 -5.86 3.05 -0.60
C VAL A 157 -4.50 2.93 0.09
N LEU A 158 -3.61 2.24 -0.60
CA LEU A 158 -2.17 2.27 -0.37
C LEU A 158 -1.52 3.16 -1.44
N LEU A 159 -0.70 4.12 -1.02
CA LEU A 159 0.05 4.98 -1.92
C LEU A 159 1.39 4.34 -2.23
N VAL A 160 1.74 4.28 -3.51
CA VAL A 160 2.97 3.63 -3.98
C VAL A 160 3.70 4.49 -5.00
N CYS A 161 5.03 4.38 -4.99
CA CYS A 161 5.92 4.98 -5.99
C CYS A 161 6.84 3.91 -6.57
N GLU A 162 7.34 4.15 -7.79
CA GLU A 162 8.37 3.28 -8.37
C GLU A 162 9.65 3.32 -7.49
N LYS A 163 10.33 2.20 -7.30
CA LYS A 163 11.68 2.22 -6.73
C LYS A 163 12.63 2.45 -7.89
N GLY A 164 13.43 3.52 -7.82
CA GLY A 164 14.49 3.78 -8.81
C GLY A 164 15.38 2.55 -8.95
N GLY A 165 15.35 1.91 -10.12
CA GLY A 165 15.97 0.59 -10.32
C GLY A 165 15.09 -0.32 -11.15
N SER A 166 14.96 0.00 -12.43
CA SER A 166 14.34 -0.94 -13.36
C SER A 166 15.28 -2.10 -13.67
N PHE A 167 14.83 -3.32 -13.41
CA PHE A 167 15.57 -4.50 -13.82
C PHE A 167 15.14 -4.89 -15.24
N ARG A 168 16.11 -4.91 -16.17
CA ARG A 168 15.92 -5.56 -17.47
C ARG A 168 16.25 -7.03 -17.31
N LEU A 169 15.22 -7.88 -17.20
CA LEU A 169 15.41 -9.31 -17.32
C LEU A 169 15.48 -9.69 -18.81
N LEU A 170 16.56 -10.37 -19.21
CA LEU A 170 16.79 -10.84 -20.57
C LEU A 170 15.56 -11.63 -21.05
N GLY A 171 14.86 -11.08 -22.06
CA GLY A 171 13.69 -11.70 -22.69
C GLY A 171 12.32 -11.39 -22.07
N GLN A 172 12.20 -10.60 -20.99
CA GLN A 172 10.91 -10.35 -20.31
C GLN A 172 10.57 -8.88 -20.00
N GLY A 173 11.16 -7.93 -20.75
CA GLY A 173 10.80 -6.51 -20.64
C GLY A 173 11.26 -5.86 -19.34
N HIS A 174 10.76 -4.65 -19.10
CA HIS A 174 11.08 -3.82 -17.94
C HIS A 174 10.06 -4.13 -16.83
N VAL A 175 10.54 -4.50 -15.64
CA VAL A 175 9.69 -4.80 -14.50
C VAL A 175 9.94 -3.75 -13.42
N THR A 176 8.93 -2.92 -13.21
CA THR A 176 8.94 -1.86 -12.21
C THR A 176 8.49 -2.40 -10.87
N VAL A 177 9.37 -2.31 -9.87
CA VAL A 177 9.04 -2.61 -8.47
C VAL A 177 8.59 -1.33 -7.79
N TYR A 178 7.49 -1.40 -7.06
CA TYR A 178 6.95 -0.27 -6.31
C TYR A 178 7.25 -0.38 -4.82
N GLY A 179 7.41 0.76 -4.17
CA GLY A 179 7.46 0.90 -2.71
C GLY A 179 6.25 1.65 -2.20
N ARG A 180 5.76 1.26 -1.02
CA ARG A 180 4.77 2.03 -0.26
C ARG A 180 5.37 3.38 0.16
N VAL A 181 4.56 4.42 0.06
CA VAL A 181 4.88 5.79 0.51
C VAL A 181 3.80 6.43 1.38
N GLY A 182 2.70 5.72 1.63
CA GLY A 182 1.61 6.21 2.48
C GLY A 182 0.36 5.34 2.35
N ALA A 183 -0.68 5.75 3.06
CA ALA A 183 -2.01 5.17 2.97
C ALA A 183 -3.05 6.25 3.28
N GLY A 184 -4.31 5.95 2.96
CA GLY A 184 -5.39 6.88 3.25
C GLY A 184 -6.71 6.46 2.64
N CYS A 185 -7.60 7.42 2.50
CA CYS A 185 -8.83 7.26 1.74
C CYS A 185 -9.06 8.42 0.79
N LEU A 186 -9.73 8.14 -0.33
CA LEU A 186 -10.16 9.16 -1.29
C LEU A 186 -11.50 8.78 -1.92
N PRO A 187 -12.31 9.76 -2.36
CA PRO A 187 -13.51 9.48 -3.13
C PRO A 187 -13.22 8.68 -4.40
N VAL A 188 -14.15 7.80 -4.79
CA VAL A 188 -14.04 7.03 -6.05
C VAL A 188 -13.90 7.93 -7.28
N THR A 189 -14.36 9.18 -7.21
CA THR A 189 -14.23 10.18 -8.29
C THR A 189 -12.81 10.68 -8.51
N CYS A 190 -11.93 10.55 -7.51
CA CYS A 190 -10.52 10.89 -7.60
C CYS A 190 -9.70 9.80 -8.31
N LEU A 191 -10.26 8.59 -8.48
CA LEU A 191 -9.60 7.49 -9.17
C LEU A 191 -9.67 7.68 -10.69
N ASN A 192 -8.51 7.70 -11.36
CA ASN A 192 -8.43 7.89 -12.80
C ASN A 192 -7.45 6.92 -13.46
N GLY A 193 -7.39 6.97 -14.79
CA GLY A 193 -6.42 6.18 -15.56
C GLY A 193 -6.71 4.68 -15.63
N ARG A 194 -5.78 3.97 -16.26
CA ARG A 194 -5.85 2.52 -16.47
C ARG A 194 -5.27 1.80 -15.25
N ARG A 195 -5.92 0.71 -14.85
CA ARG A 195 -5.37 -0.21 -13.85
C ARG A 195 -4.21 -1.01 -14.43
N VAL A 196 -3.10 -1.02 -13.70
CA VAL A 196 -1.88 -1.74 -14.05
C VAL A 196 -1.51 -2.66 -12.90
N MET A 197 -1.20 -3.91 -13.23
CA MET A 197 -0.70 -4.87 -12.24
C MET A 197 0.73 -4.49 -11.84
N ILE A 198 0.97 -4.35 -10.53
CA ILE A 198 2.28 -3.98 -9.98
C ILE A 198 2.73 -4.97 -8.91
N THR A 199 4.04 -4.96 -8.66
CA THR A 199 4.66 -5.66 -7.53
C THR A 199 5.12 -4.64 -6.50
N ILE A 200 4.71 -4.82 -5.24
CA ILE A 200 5.07 -3.94 -4.11
C ILE A 200 6.05 -4.69 -3.21
N GLN A 201 7.23 -4.09 -3.02
CA GLN A 201 8.29 -4.61 -2.17
C GLN A 201 8.72 -3.58 -1.15
#